data_AF-A0A1V3WC10-F1
#
_entry.id   AF-A0A1V3WC10-F1
#
_cell.length_a   1.000
_cell.length_b   1.000
_cell.length_c   1.000
_cell.angle_alpha   90.00
_cell.angle_beta   90.00
_cell.angle_gamma   90.00
#
_symmetry.space_group_name_H-M   'P 1'
#
loop_
_entity.id
_entity.type
_entity.pdbx_description
1 polymer ?
#
loop_
_entity_poly.entity_id
_entity_poly.type
_entity_poly.pdbx_seq_one_letter_code
_entity_poly.pdbx_strand_id
1 'polypeptide(L)'
;MPFLMTGIHLEAVGVDDAATAMILAAERGRNGERYLVSEKMIALTEVVRIAADEAGVPPPRRSISVPVLYALGALGSLRARLTGKDAELSLQSVRMMRAEAELDHGKAVRELGWQPRPVEDSIREAARFWAAMRTARPDAKTAASE
;
A
#
# COMPACT_ATOMS: atom_id res chain seq x y z
N MET A 1 -0.28 -9.61 -7.87
CA MET A 1 1.18 -9.82 -7.83
C MET A 1 1.48 -11.30 -7.77
N PRO A 2 2.46 -11.84 -8.52
CA PRO A 2 2.77 -13.28 -8.52
C PRO A 2 3.61 -13.75 -7.32
N PHE A 3 4.02 -12.83 -6.45
CA PHE A 3 4.81 -13.11 -5.24
C PHE A 3 4.44 -12.13 -4.12
N LEU A 4 4.78 -12.50 -2.88
CA LEU A 4 4.76 -11.67 -1.69
C LEU A 4 6.16 -11.10 -1.40
N MET A 5 6.23 -10.04 -0.61
CA MET A 5 7.50 -9.52 -0.07
C MET A 5 7.48 -9.66 1.45
N THR A 6 8.33 -10.53 1.99
CA THR A 6 8.39 -10.80 3.44
C THR A 6 9.34 -9.83 4.14
N GLY A 7 8.99 -9.43 5.36
CA GLY A 7 9.78 -8.47 6.15
C GLY A 7 9.61 -7.00 5.73
N ILE A 8 8.60 -6.73 4.89
CA ILE A 8 8.14 -5.37 4.53
C ILE A 8 6.84 -5.09 5.28
N HIS A 9 6.81 -3.95 5.97
CA HIS A 9 5.66 -3.42 6.67
C HIS A 9 5.39 -2.03 6.13
N LEU A 10 4.13 -1.62 6.19
CA LEU A 10 3.73 -0.29 5.79
C LEU A 10 2.70 0.30 6.74
N GLU A 11 2.73 1.62 6.84
CA GLU A 11 1.66 2.40 7.46
C GLU A 11 0.46 2.49 6.52
N ALA A 12 -0.72 2.18 7.04
CA ALA A 12 -1.93 2.06 6.24
C ALA A 12 -3.13 2.76 6.88
N VAL A 13 -3.98 3.32 6.01
CA VAL A 13 -5.23 3.98 6.38
C VAL A 13 -6.26 3.82 5.26
N GLY A 14 -7.53 3.71 5.62
CA GLY A 14 -8.63 3.77 4.66
C GLY A 14 -8.70 5.10 3.93
N VAL A 15 -9.07 5.09 2.65
CA VAL A 15 -9.14 6.33 1.84
C VAL A 15 -10.21 7.30 2.38
N ASP A 16 -11.36 6.78 2.81
CA ASP A 16 -12.45 7.58 3.38
C ASP A 16 -12.10 8.11 4.78
N ASP A 17 -11.39 7.30 5.57
CA ASP A 17 -10.88 7.72 6.88
C ASP A 17 -9.82 8.82 6.74
N ALA A 18 -8.96 8.75 5.72
CA ALA A 18 -8.00 9.80 5.40
C ALA A 18 -8.69 11.08 4.91
N ALA A 19 -9.71 10.97 4.07
CA ALA A 19 -10.52 12.11 3.65
C ALA A 19 -11.21 12.79 4.85
N THR A 20 -11.76 11.99 5.75
CA THR A 20 -12.34 12.47 7.01
C THR A 20 -11.31 13.19 7.87
N ALA A 21 -10.08 12.66 7.98
CA ALA A 21 -8.99 13.32 8.70
C ALA A 21 -8.67 14.71 8.11
N MET A 22 -8.66 14.85 6.78
CA MET A 22 -8.41 16.12 6.10
C MET A 22 -9.51 17.15 6.40
N ILE A 23 -10.77 16.72 6.39
CA ILE A 23 -11.91 17.58 6.75
C ILE A 23 -11.81 18.02 8.22
N LEU A 24 -11.55 17.09 9.14
CA LEU A 24 -11.39 17.40 10.56
C LEU A 24 -10.19 18.32 10.82
N ALA A 25 -9.10 18.18 10.06
CA ALA A 25 -7.96 19.08 10.14
C ALA A 25 -8.32 20.50 9.68
N ALA A 26 -9.18 20.65 8.67
CA ALA A 26 -9.67 21.95 8.22
C ALA A 26 -10.61 22.60 9.26
N GLU A 27 -11.45 21.81 9.94
CA GLU A 27 -12.42 22.32 10.91
C GLU A 27 -11.83 22.58 12.30
N ARG A 28 -10.90 21.74 12.75
CA ARG A 28 -10.43 21.67 14.15
C ARG A 28 -8.92 21.74 14.28
N GLY A 29 -8.18 21.64 13.17
CA GLY A 29 -6.73 21.70 13.18
C GLY A 29 -6.22 23.09 13.57
N ARG A 30 -4.97 23.13 14.02
CA ARG A 30 -4.29 24.36 14.41
C ARG A 30 -3.22 24.73 13.39
N ASN A 31 -3.08 26.03 13.12
CA ASN A 31 -2.07 26.53 12.19
C ASN A 31 -0.66 26.15 12.66
N GLY A 32 0.16 25.66 11.73
CA GLY A 32 1.53 25.20 12.02
C GLY A 32 1.62 23.79 12.58
N GLU A 33 0.50 23.16 12.94
CA GLU A 33 0.49 21.78 13.43
C GLU A 33 0.47 20.76 12.28
N ARG A 34 1.05 19.59 12.55
CA ARG A 34 1.01 18.42 11.67
C ARG A 34 0.31 17.27 12.38
N TYR A 35 -0.47 16.51 11.62
CA TYR A 35 -1.24 15.36 12.09
C TYR A 35 -0.91 14.15 11.22
N LEU A 36 -0.46 13.07 11.85
CA LEU A 36 -0.21 11.81 11.15
C LEU A 36 -1.55 11.09 10.95
N VAL A 37 -1.82 10.71 9.71
CA VAL A 37 -3.03 10.01 9.28
C VAL A 37 -2.62 8.61 8.86
N SER A 38 -2.46 7.74 9.85
CA SER A 38 -2.22 6.32 9.66
C SER A 38 -3.00 5.56 10.73
N GLU A 39 -3.72 4.51 10.37
CA GLU A 39 -4.45 3.71 11.36
C GLU A 39 -3.50 2.73 12.04
N LYS A 40 -2.68 2.01 11.26
CA LYS A 40 -1.63 1.13 11.82
C LYS A 40 -0.54 0.74 10.84
N MET A 41 0.56 0.29 11.43
CA MET A 41 1.59 -0.48 10.73
C MET A 41 1.13 -1.92 10.50
N ILE A 42 1.12 -2.36 9.24
CA ILE A 42 0.69 -3.70 8.84
C ILE A 42 1.72 -4.34 7.90
N ALA A 43 1.89 -5.66 8.00
CA ALA A 43 2.76 -6.39 7.07
C ALA A 43 2.15 -6.39 5.66
N LEU A 44 2.96 -6.15 4.63
CA LEU A 44 2.46 -6.20 3.24
C LEU A 44 1.89 -7.58 2.87
N THR A 45 2.45 -8.65 3.45
CA THR A 45 1.92 -10.00 3.31
C THR A 45 0.48 -10.13 3.81
N GLU A 46 0.15 -9.42 4.88
CA GLU A 46 -1.17 -9.43 5.48
C GLU A 46 -2.19 -8.66 4.63
N VAL A 47 -1.79 -7.50 4.10
CA VAL A 47 -2.61 -6.73 3.14
C VAL A 47 -2.99 -7.60 1.93
N VAL A 48 -2.02 -8.29 1.33
CA VAL A 48 -2.28 -9.17 0.18
C VAL A 48 -3.16 -10.36 0.57
N ARG A 49 -2.97 -10.93 1.77
CA ARG A 49 -3.79 -12.03 2.27
C ARG A 49 -5.24 -11.61 2.44
N ILE A 50 -5.52 -10.51 3.13
CA ILE A 50 -6.87 -9.98 3.32
C ILE A 50 -7.56 -9.72 1.99
N ALA A 51 -6.85 -9.10 1.03
CA ALA A 51 -7.39 -8.83 -0.29
C ALA A 51 -7.69 -10.10 -1.09
N ALA A 52 -6.82 -11.13 -1.01
CA ALA A 52 -7.03 -12.40 -1.68
C ALA A 52 -8.21 -13.18 -1.09
N ASP A 53 -8.29 -13.20 0.25
CA ASP A 53 -9.40 -13.81 1.01
C ASP A 53 -10.74 -13.17 0.62
N GLU A 54 -10.79 -11.83 0.55
CA GLU A 54 -11.99 -11.09 0.15
C GLU A 54 -12.38 -11.32 -1.32
N ALA A 55 -11.39 -11.39 -2.22
CA ALA A 55 -11.64 -11.65 -3.64
C ALA A 55 -11.95 -13.13 -3.94
N GLY A 56 -11.90 -14.03 -2.94
CA GLY A 56 -12.15 -15.46 -3.11
C GLY A 56 -11.09 -16.16 -3.96
N VAL A 57 -9.85 -15.66 -3.98
CA VAL A 57 -8.75 -16.21 -4.79
C VAL A 57 -7.60 -16.69 -3.89
N PRO A 58 -6.83 -17.72 -4.30
CA PRO A 58 -5.70 -18.16 -3.52
C PRO A 58 -4.60 -17.07 -3.48
N PRO A 59 -4.01 -16.77 -2.31
CA PRO A 59 -2.91 -15.82 -2.22
C PRO A 59 -1.64 -16.36 -2.91
N PRO A 60 -0.71 -15.49 -3.32
CA PRO A 60 0.55 -15.91 -3.93
C PRO A 60 1.38 -16.77 -2.98
N ARG A 61 1.89 -17.91 -3.47
CA ARG A 61 2.69 -18.85 -2.66
C ARG A 61 4.19 -18.54 -2.61
N ARG A 62 4.68 -17.74 -3.57
CA ARG A 62 6.10 -17.38 -3.64
C ARG A 62 6.34 -16.11 -2.83
N SER A 63 7.46 -16.04 -2.13
CA SER A 63 7.89 -14.86 -1.39
C SER A 63 9.30 -14.45 -1.76
N ILE A 64 9.55 -13.15 -1.83
CA ILE A 64 10.87 -12.56 -1.94
C ILE A 64 11.24 -11.97 -0.59
N SER A 65 12.39 -12.37 -0.04
CA SER A 65 12.89 -11.84 1.23
C SER A 65 13.67 -10.55 1.04
N VAL A 66 13.82 -9.77 2.11
CA VAL A 66 14.56 -8.49 2.11
C VAL A 66 15.98 -8.60 1.52
N PRO A 67 16.82 -9.62 1.84
CA PRO A 67 18.14 -9.75 1.23
C PRO A 67 18.08 -9.92 -0.29
N VAL A 68 17.09 -10.67 -0.80
CA VAL A 68 16.88 -10.84 -2.24
C VAL A 68 16.43 -9.53 -2.88
N LEU A 69 15.56 -8.76 -2.21
CA LEU A 69 15.20 -7.41 -2.67
C LEU A 69 16.43 -6.51 -2.79
N TYR A 70 17.34 -6.51 -1.81
CA TYR A 70 18.59 -5.75 -1.89
C TYR A 70 19.48 -6.18 -3.07
N ALA A 71 19.60 -7.49 -3.32
CA ALA A 71 20.35 -8.00 -4.47
C ALA A 71 19.75 -7.54 -5.80
N LEU A 72 18.42 -7.65 -5.94
CA LEU A 72 17.70 -7.18 -7.13
C LEU A 72 17.82 -5.65 -7.28
N GLY A 73 17.71 -4.90 -6.19
CA GLY A 73 17.90 -3.45 -6.18
C GLY A 73 19.31 -3.03 -6.57
N ALA A 74 20.35 -3.78 -6.16
CA ALA A 74 21.74 -3.53 -6.56
C ALA A 74 21.94 -3.73 -8.06
N LEU A 75 21.39 -4.82 -8.61
CA LEU A 75 21.40 -5.08 -10.05
C LEU A 75 20.65 -3.99 -10.84
N GLY A 76 19.48 -3.56 -10.34
CA GLY A 76 18.71 -2.47 -10.91
C GLY A 76 19.48 -1.14 -10.91
N SER A 77 20.12 -0.78 -9.80
CA SER A 77 20.97 0.41 -9.70
C SER A 77 22.18 0.36 -10.63
N LEU A 78 22.83 -0.80 -10.78
CA LEU A 78 23.93 -0.98 -11.72
C LEU A 78 23.44 -0.81 -13.17
N ARG A 79 22.33 -1.44 -13.52
CA ARG A 79 21.72 -1.30 -14.85
C ARG A 79 21.37 0.16 -15.15
N ALA A 80 20.74 0.85 -14.21
CA ALA A 80 20.36 2.26 -14.37
C ALA A 80 21.58 3.15 -14.65
N ARG A 81 22.68 2.93 -13.92
CA ARG A 81 23.96 3.62 -14.15
C ARG A 81 24.55 3.35 -15.54
N LEU A 82 24.42 2.11 -16.03
CA LEU A 82 24.95 1.73 -17.35
C LEU A 82 24.06 2.23 -18.51
N THR A 83 22.74 2.25 -18.33
CA THR A 83 21.79 2.58 -19.40
C THR A 83 21.31 4.03 -19.38
N GLY A 84 21.59 4.79 -18.31
CA GLY A 84 21.07 6.14 -18.10
C GLY A 84 19.54 6.22 -17.97
N LYS A 85 18.90 5.09 -17.65
CA LYS A 85 17.44 4.98 -17.51
C LYS A 85 17.10 4.62 -16.07
N ASP A 86 16.02 5.18 -15.55
CA ASP A 86 15.57 4.90 -14.19
C ASP A 86 15.19 3.42 -14.01
N ALA A 87 15.49 2.89 -12.83
CA ALA A 87 15.11 1.56 -12.41
C ALA A 87 13.97 1.64 -11.38
N GLU A 88 12.85 0.98 -11.67
CA GLU A 88 11.72 0.87 -10.74
C GLU A 88 12.13 0.24 -9.40
N LEU A 89 13.00 -0.78 -9.46
CA LEU A 89 13.62 -1.39 -8.29
C LEU A 89 15.11 -1.02 -8.23
N SER A 90 15.47 -0.17 -7.28
CA SER A 90 16.83 0.25 -7.00
C SER A 90 17.20 -0.01 -5.53
N LEU A 91 18.50 0.08 -5.20
CA LEU A 91 18.93 0.06 -3.79
C LEU A 91 18.24 1.13 -2.95
N GLN A 92 17.99 2.31 -3.53
CA GLN A 92 17.29 3.40 -2.86
C GLN A 92 15.83 3.02 -2.59
N SER A 93 15.13 2.45 -3.58
CA SER A 93 13.75 1.98 -3.43
C SER A 93 13.62 0.98 -2.27
N VAL A 94 14.52 0.00 -2.19
CA VAL A 94 14.52 -1.01 -1.11
C VAL A 94 14.85 -0.40 0.25
N ARG A 95 15.76 0.58 0.31
CA ARG A 95 16.04 1.31 1.56
C ARG A 95 14.83 2.10 2.05
N MET A 96 14.09 2.75 1.15
CA MET A 96 12.88 3.48 1.53
C MET A 96 11.80 2.54 2.06
N MET A 97 11.55 1.41 1.39
CA MET A 97 10.60 0.38 1.87
C MET A 97 10.94 -0.17 3.27
N ARG A 98 12.21 -0.06 3.69
CA ARG A 98 12.71 -0.54 4.99
C ARG A 98 12.85 0.56 6.03
N ALA A 99 12.68 1.82 5.63
CA ALA A 99 12.80 2.98 6.51
C ALA A 99 11.47 3.36 7.18
N GLU A 100 10.38 2.68 6.84
CA GLU A 100 9.10 2.88 7.52
C GLU A 100 9.19 2.45 8.99
N ALA A 101 8.62 3.29 9.85
CA ALA A 101 8.57 3.11 11.29
C ALA A 101 7.14 3.35 11.76
N GLU A 102 6.78 2.72 12.88
CA GLU A 102 5.46 2.84 13.46
C GLU A 102 5.14 4.30 13.80
N LEU A 103 3.98 4.77 13.36
CA LEU A 103 3.53 6.15 13.50
C LEU A 103 2.50 6.28 14.62
N ASP A 104 2.69 7.28 15.48
CA ASP A 104 1.70 7.67 16.49
C ASP A 104 0.71 8.68 15.90
N HIS A 105 -0.50 8.21 15.58
CA HIS A 105 -1.62 9.05 15.15
C HIS A 105 -2.45 9.61 16.32
N GLY A 106 -2.05 9.38 17.58
CA GLY A 106 -2.79 9.77 18.77
C GLY A 106 -3.04 11.28 18.87
N LYS A 107 -2.21 12.12 18.24
CA LYS A 107 -2.49 13.56 18.13
C LYS A 107 -3.72 13.85 17.27
N ALA A 108 -3.89 13.16 16.14
CA ALA A 108 -5.07 13.31 15.29
C ALA A 108 -6.35 12.88 16.03
N VAL A 109 -6.26 11.80 16.83
CA VAL A 109 -7.36 11.35 17.68
C VAL A 109 -7.73 12.43 18.72
N ARG A 110 -6.75 12.92 19.48
CA ARG A 110 -7.00 13.86 20.59
C ARG A 110 -7.44 15.25 20.13
N GLU A 111 -6.83 15.80 19.10
CA GLU A 111 -7.06 17.19 18.69
C GLU A 111 -8.12 17.32 17.59
N LEU A 112 -8.18 16.38 16.65
CA LEU A 112 -9.15 16.42 15.56
C LEU A 112 -10.42 15.63 15.89
N GLY A 113 -10.36 14.71 16.85
CA GLY A 113 -11.42 13.73 17.09
C GLY A 113 -11.48 12.66 16.01
N TRP A 114 -10.36 12.41 15.32
CA TRP A 114 -10.29 11.40 14.26
C TRP A 114 -10.37 9.99 14.85
N GLN A 115 -11.32 9.19 14.38
CA GLN A 115 -11.54 7.80 14.80
C GLN A 115 -11.64 6.92 13.55
N PRO A 116 -10.50 6.47 13.00
CA PRO A 116 -10.51 5.64 11.81
C PRO A 116 -11.11 4.27 12.10
N ARG A 117 -11.72 3.67 11.07
CA ARG A 117 -12.06 2.24 11.08
C ARG A 117 -10.80 1.38 10.93
N PRO A 118 -10.80 0.10 11.35
CA PRO A 118 -9.71 -0.82 11.08
C PRO A 118 -9.40 -0.89 9.58
N VAL A 119 -8.12 -0.73 9.20
CA VAL A 119 -7.73 -0.65 7.79
C VAL A 119 -8.08 -1.91 6.98
N GLU A 120 -8.25 -3.06 7.63
CA GLU A 120 -8.73 -4.29 6.99
C GLU A 120 -10.07 -4.12 6.28
N ASP A 121 -10.97 -3.32 6.84
CA ASP A 121 -12.28 -3.07 6.22
C ASP A 121 -12.10 -2.35 4.89
N SER A 122 -11.22 -1.35 4.84
CA SER A 122 -10.88 -0.65 3.60
C SER A 122 -10.14 -1.53 2.60
N ILE A 123 -9.26 -2.43 3.06
CA ILE A 123 -8.59 -3.41 2.18
C ILE A 123 -9.62 -4.33 1.53
N ARG A 124 -10.61 -4.80 2.30
CA ARG A 124 -11.70 -5.63 1.79
C ARG A 124 -12.60 -4.87 0.82
N GLU A 125 -13.00 -3.65 1.16
CA GLU A 125 -13.78 -2.77 0.28
C GLU A 125 -13.07 -2.57 -1.07
N ALA A 126 -11.77 -2.28 -1.04
CA ALA A 126 -10.96 -2.13 -2.25
C ALA A 126 -10.88 -3.43 -3.06
N ALA A 127 -10.71 -4.59 -2.40
CA ALA A 127 -10.67 -5.89 -3.07
C ALA A 127 -12.01 -6.21 -3.76
N ARG A 128 -13.14 -5.97 -3.09
CA ARG A 128 -14.49 -6.12 -3.67
C ARG A 128 -14.67 -5.22 -4.89
N PHE A 129 -14.30 -3.94 -4.77
CA PHE A 129 -14.39 -2.98 -5.86
C PHE A 129 -13.60 -3.44 -7.09
N TRP A 130 -12.34 -3.85 -6.91
CA TRP A 130 -11.49 -4.33 -8.01
C TRP A 130 -12.01 -5.64 -8.63
N ALA A 131 -12.52 -6.57 -7.82
CA ALA A 131 -13.11 -7.81 -8.32
C ALA A 131 -14.33 -7.53 -9.21
N ALA A 132 -15.22 -6.63 -8.75
CA ALA A 132 -16.41 -6.23 -9.51
C ALA A 132 -16.05 -5.51 -10.83
N MET A 133 -15.04 -4.63 -10.82
CA MET A 133 -14.54 -3.99 -12.05
C MET A 133 -14.01 -5.01 -13.06
N ARG A 134 -13.37 -6.08 -12.59
CA ARG A 134 -12.82 -7.14 -13.44
C ARG A 134 -13.92 -7.97 -14.10
N THR A 135 -15.04 -8.19 -13.41
CA THR A 135 -16.22 -8.85 -13.99
C THR A 135 -16.98 -7.95 -14.97
N ALA A 136 -16.96 -6.63 -14.76
CA ALA A 136 -17.64 -5.66 -15.61
C ALA A 136 -16.89 -5.33 -16.92
N ARG A 137 -15.60 -5.68 -17.03
CA ARG A 137 -14.84 -5.68 -18.30
C ARG A 137 -14.70 -7.12 -18.83
N PRO A 138 -15.63 -7.63 -19.64
CA PRO A 138 -15.31 -8.77 -20.48
C PRO A 138 -14.23 -8.34 -21.48
N ASP A 139 -13.35 -9.27 -21.83
CA ASP A 139 -12.13 -9.06 -22.61
C ASP A 139 -12.27 -8.06 -23.77
N ALA A 140 -11.70 -6.86 -23.60
CA ALA A 140 -11.43 -5.92 -24.68
C ALA A 140 -10.44 -6.50 -25.74
N LYS A 141 -10.03 -7.75 -25.59
CA LYS A 141 -9.25 -8.53 -26.56
C LYS A 141 -10.10 -9.31 -27.56
N THR A 142 -11.38 -9.55 -27.30
CA THR A 142 -12.24 -10.31 -28.22
C THR A 142 -12.94 -9.41 -29.24
N ALA A 143 -13.11 -8.11 -28.96
CA ALA A 143 -13.79 -7.15 -29.84
C ALA A 143 -12.92 -6.53 -30.95
N ALA A 144 -11.65 -6.96 -31.09
CA ALA A 144 -10.73 -6.48 -32.13
C ALA A 144 -10.48 -7.51 -33.24
N SER A 145 -11.33 -8.53 -33.35
CA SER A 145 -11.19 -9.63 -34.32
C SER A 145 -12.47 -9.93 -35.09
N GLU A 146 -13.45 -9.02 -35.10
CA GLU A 146 -14.60 -9.04 -36.00
C GLU A 146 -14.60 -7.81 -36.91
#